data_AF-K9KB89-F1
#
_entry.id   AF-K9KB89-F1
#
_cell.length_a   1.000
_cell.length_b   1.000
_cell.length_c   1.000
_cell.angle_alpha   90.00
_cell.angle_beta   90.00
_cell.angle_gamma   90.00
#
_symmetry.space_group_name_H-M   'P 1'
#
loop_
_entity.id
_entity.type
_entity.pdbx_description
1 polymer ?
#
loop_
_entity_poly.entity_id
_entity_poly.type
_entity_poly.pdbx_seq_one_letter_code
_entity_poly.pdbx_strand_id
1 'polypeptide(L)'
;LTLRLDNQLTLQQKDARKYQELMKQEMETILLRQKQLEETNLQLREKAGDIRRNLRAFELTEEQYVKLKGFPEDQLSIPEYVSIRFYELVNPLRKEISELQVKKNDLSEELSKNKGQLKQLTETYEEDRRNYSQLQIRCQRLALELADTKQLIQQGDYRQENYDKVKSERDALEQEVSELREKHEILEASHITQTKERSELSKEVATLQQTVTLLQKDKEYLNRQNMELSVRCAHEEDRLERLQAQLEETKKAREEMYEKYVTSRDHYKTEYENKLRDELEQIRLKTNQEIDQLRSSSKEIYERENRNLREARDNAMAEKDRAVMAEKDALEKHYQLLDRYRELQLSAESKVTEFLHQSKLKSFESERVQLIQEETARNLTHCQMECEKYQKKLEVLTKEFYSLQASSEKRITELQAQNSEHQARLDIYEKLEKELDEIIMQTAEIENEDVAERVLFSYGYGANVPTTAKRRLQQSVHLARRVLQLEKQNSLLLKDLGHQKDQITQLSQELDRANSLLNQTQQPYRYLIESVRQRDSKIDSQKECITQLEKDV
;
A
#
# COMPACT_ATOMS: atom_id res chain seq x y z
N LEU A 1 49.51 -321.74 -72.80
CA LEU A 1 49.47 -320.26 -72.70
C LEU A 1 48.49 -319.65 -73.70
N THR A 2 48.57 -319.98 -75.00
CA THR A 2 47.71 -319.43 -76.07
C THR A 2 46.21 -319.55 -75.82
N LEU A 3 45.72 -320.76 -75.56
CA LEU A 3 44.27 -321.02 -75.60
C LEU A 3 43.42 -320.26 -74.57
N ARG A 4 43.94 -319.98 -73.37
CA ARG A 4 43.14 -319.25 -72.36
C ARG A 4 42.99 -317.75 -72.66
N LEU A 5 43.93 -317.10 -73.37
CA LEU A 5 43.87 -315.66 -73.70
C LEU A 5 42.93 -315.36 -74.89
N ASP A 6 42.88 -316.24 -75.88
CA ASP A 6 41.98 -316.07 -77.04
C ASP A 6 40.49 -316.23 -76.69
N ASN A 7 40.13 -317.19 -75.81
CA ASN A 7 38.74 -317.37 -75.39
C ASN A 7 38.21 -316.21 -74.53
N GLN A 8 39.06 -315.45 -73.85
CA GLN A 8 38.65 -314.24 -73.10
C GLN A 8 38.47 -313.02 -74.02
N LEU A 9 39.28 -312.91 -75.08
CA LEU A 9 39.18 -311.84 -76.08
C LEU A 9 37.85 -311.87 -76.84
N THR A 10 37.37 -313.06 -77.18
CA THR A 10 36.14 -313.21 -77.98
C THR A 10 34.87 -312.93 -77.18
N LEU A 11 34.81 -313.31 -75.91
CA LEU A 11 33.67 -313.01 -75.04
C LEU A 11 33.54 -311.47 -74.83
N GLN A 12 34.66 -310.76 -74.60
CA GLN A 12 34.66 -309.30 -74.42
C GLN A 12 34.22 -308.54 -75.68
N GLN A 13 34.60 -309.03 -76.87
CA GLN A 13 34.17 -308.40 -78.11
C GLN A 13 32.66 -308.56 -78.37
N LYS A 14 32.05 -309.67 -77.94
CA LYS A 14 30.60 -309.87 -78.08
C LYS A 14 29.79 -309.04 -77.10
N ASP A 15 30.25 -308.91 -75.85
CA ASP A 15 29.55 -308.10 -74.85
C ASP A 15 29.59 -306.61 -75.19
N ALA A 16 30.70 -306.11 -75.78
CA ALA A 16 30.82 -304.72 -76.22
C ALA A 16 29.85 -304.36 -77.36
N ARG A 17 29.58 -305.29 -78.29
CA ARG A 17 28.63 -305.06 -79.39
C ARG A 17 27.18 -305.00 -78.90
N LYS A 18 26.79 -305.88 -77.97
CA LYS A 18 25.46 -305.84 -77.33
C LYS A 18 25.22 -304.54 -76.56
N TYR A 19 26.24 -304.04 -75.86
CA TYR A 19 26.16 -302.75 -75.16
C TYR A 19 25.97 -301.57 -76.11
N GLN A 20 26.64 -301.57 -77.27
CA GLN A 20 26.49 -300.49 -78.26
C GLN A 20 25.10 -300.45 -78.91
N GLU A 21 24.49 -301.60 -79.16
CA GLU A 21 23.13 -301.66 -79.74
C GLU A 21 22.06 -301.21 -78.74
N LEU A 22 22.17 -301.60 -77.47
CA LEU A 22 21.26 -301.15 -76.40
C LEU A 22 21.31 -299.62 -76.24
N MET A 23 22.52 -299.04 -76.24
CA MET A 23 22.73 -297.60 -76.11
C MET A 23 22.11 -296.81 -77.28
N LYS A 24 22.18 -297.36 -78.50
CA LYS A 24 21.58 -296.75 -79.70
C LYS A 24 20.06 -296.73 -79.62
N GLN A 25 19.45 -297.83 -79.16
CA GLN A 25 18.00 -297.92 -78.99
C GLN A 25 17.49 -296.95 -77.90
N GLU A 26 18.19 -296.87 -76.76
CA GLU A 26 17.84 -295.91 -75.69
C GLU A 26 17.93 -294.46 -76.19
N MET A 27 18.98 -294.11 -76.95
CA MET A 27 19.16 -292.75 -77.50
C MET A 27 18.04 -292.36 -78.49
N GLU A 28 17.60 -293.29 -79.35
CA GLU A 28 16.48 -293.07 -80.27
C GLU A 28 15.15 -292.85 -79.54
N THR A 29 14.88 -293.59 -78.45
CA THR A 29 13.68 -293.36 -77.62
C THR A 29 13.68 -292.00 -76.91
N ILE A 30 14.85 -291.54 -76.45
CA ILE A 30 14.98 -290.22 -75.80
C ILE A 30 14.73 -289.10 -76.81
N LEU A 31 15.28 -289.21 -78.03
CA LEU A 31 15.09 -288.23 -79.11
C LEU A 31 13.63 -288.12 -79.56
N LEU A 32 12.90 -289.24 -79.61
CA LEU A 32 11.47 -289.26 -79.93
C LEU A 32 10.64 -288.57 -78.83
N ARG A 33 10.99 -288.82 -77.55
CA ARG A 33 10.35 -288.18 -76.39
C ARG A 33 10.59 -286.66 -76.36
N GLN A 34 11.79 -286.23 -76.75
CA GLN A 34 12.15 -284.80 -76.79
C GLN A 34 11.34 -284.03 -77.85
N LYS A 35 11.16 -284.59 -79.05
CA LYS A 35 10.31 -283.98 -80.09
C LYS A 35 8.86 -283.77 -79.65
N GLN A 36 8.26 -284.75 -78.95
CA GLN A 36 6.88 -284.63 -78.43
C GLN A 36 6.75 -283.52 -77.37
N LEU A 37 7.78 -283.33 -76.54
CA LEU A 37 7.78 -282.28 -75.53
C LEU A 37 7.93 -280.87 -76.13
N GLU A 38 8.65 -280.72 -77.24
CA GLU A 38 8.79 -279.42 -77.92
C GLU A 38 7.49 -279.00 -78.64
N GLU A 39 6.78 -279.93 -79.30
CA GLU A 39 5.48 -279.65 -79.91
C GLU A 39 4.41 -279.28 -78.87
N THR A 40 4.37 -279.98 -77.73
CA THR A 40 3.42 -279.66 -76.65
C THR A 40 3.71 -278.30 -76.00
N ASN A 41 4.96 -277.86 -75.91
CA ASN A 41 5.32 -276.53 -75.39
C ASN A 41 4.89 -275.39 -76.32
N LEU A 42 4.98 -275.58 -77.64
CA LEU A 42 4.59 -274.59 -78.63
C LEU A 42 3.07 -274.32 -78.58
N GLN A 43 2.25 -275.37 -78.46
CA GLN A 43 0.79 -275.26 -78.32
C GLN A 43 0.37 -274.53 -77.03
N LEU A 44 1.08 -274.72 -75.92
CA LEU A 44 0.77 -274.03 -74.66
C LEU A 44 1.11 -272.54 -74.70
N ARG A 45 2.16 -272.14 -75.45
CA ARG A 45 2.50 -270.73 -75.64
C ARG A 45 1.47 -269.97 -76.48
N GLU A 46 0.92 -270.58 -77.52
CA GLU A 46 -0.16 -269.96 -78.31
C GLU A 46 -1.42 -269.75 -77.45
N LYS A 47 -1.83 -270.77 -76.69
CA LYS A 47 -3.01 -270.65 -75.80
C LYS A 47 -2.85 -269.56 -74.73
N ALA A 48 -1.64 -269.36 -74.19
CA ALA A 48 -1.39 -268.26 -73.24
C ALA A 48 -1.40 -266.86 -73.91
N GLY A 49 -0.99 -266.77 -75.18
CA GLY A 49 -1.00 -265.54 -75.97
C GLY A 49 -2.41 -265.04 -76.32
N ASP A 50 -3.35 -265.96 -76.50
CA ASP A 50 -4.76 -265.62 -76.78
C ASP A 50 -5.50 -265.10 -75.53
N ILE A 51 -5.23 -265.67 -74.36
CA ILE A 51 -5.84 -265.20 -73.10
C ILE A 51 -5.41 -263.76 -72.76
N ARG A 52 -4.16 -263.36 -73.05
CA ARG A 52 -3.68 -261.98 -72.80
C ARG A 52 -4.30 -260.93 -73.72
N ARG A 53 -4.63 -261.27 -74.97
CA ARG A 53 -5.24 -260.32 -75.91
C ARG A 53 -6.70 -260.04 -75.59
N ASN A 54 -7.41 -261.03 -75.06
CA ASN A 54 -8.81 -260.88 -74.66
C ASN A 54 -9.02 -260.05 -73.37
N LEU A 55 -7.96 -259.72 -72.63
CA LEU A 55 -8.02 -258.98 -71.35
C LEU A 55 -7.64 -257.49 -71.48
N ARG A 56 -7.86 -256.83 -72.63
CA ARG A 56 -7.49 -255.41 -72.85
C ARG A 56 -8.65 -254.41 -72.89
N ALA A 57 -9.90 -254.84 -72.99
CA ALA A 57 -11.05 -253.94 -73.11
C ALA A 57 -12.16 -254.36 -72.14
N PHE A 58 -12.41 -253.55 -71.11
CA PHE A 58 -13.35 -253.83 -70.00
C PHE A 58 -14.38 -252.72 -69.76
N GLU A 59 -14.55 -251.80 -70.72
CA GLU A 59 -15.52 -250.71 -70.58
C GLU A 59 -16.94 -251.22 -70.87
N LEU A 60 -17.79 -251.14 -69.85
CA LEU A 60 -19.21 -251.49 -69.94
C LEU A 60 -20.07 -250.23 -69.78
N THR A 61 -21.13 -250.15 -70.57
CA THR A 61 -22.22 -249.20 -70.34
C THR A 61 -23.22 -249.78 -69.33
N GLU A 62 -24.01 -248.92 -68.68
CA GLU A 62 -24.93 -249.31 -67.59
C GLU A 62 -25.93 -250.40 -68.06
N GLU A 63 -26.39 -250.34 -69.31
CA GLU A 63 -27.25 -251.36 -69.91
C GLU A 63 -26.55 -252.70 -70.18
N GLN A 64 -25.26 -252.66 -70.50
CA GLN A 64 -24.46 -253.87 -70.77
C GLN A 64 -24.06 -254.57 -69.47
N TYR A 65 -23.81 -253.81 -68.40
CA TYR A 65 -23.56 -254.34 -67.06
C TYR A 65 -24.76 -255.13 -66.49
N VAL A 66 -25.98 -254.59 -66.65
CA VAL A 66 -27.20 -255.26 -66.15
C VAL A 66 -27.46 -256.59 -66.85
N LYS A 67 -27.19 -256.68 -68.16
CA LYS A 67 -27.37 -257.92 -68.93
C LYS A 67 -26.38 -259.01 -68.55
N LEU A 68 -25.11 -258.65 -68.33
CA LEU A 68 -24.04 -259.62 -68.04
C LEU A 68 -24.11 -260.16 -66.60
N LYS A 69 -24.64 -259.40 -65.64
CA LYS A 69 -24.81 -259.83 -64.24
C LYS A 69 -25.91 -260.89 -64.04
N GLY A 70 -26.79 -261.08 -65.04
CA GLY A 70 -27.89 -262.05 -64.97
C GLY A 70 -27.48 -263.50 -65.26
N PHE A 71 -26.24 -263.73 -65.74
CA PHE A 71 -25.76 -265.06 -66.10
C PHE A 71 -24.97 -265.69 -64.93
N PRO A 72 -25.15 -267.00 -64.68
CA PRO A 72 -24.43 -267.72 -63.63
C PRO A 72 -22.93 -267.84 -63.95
N GLU A 73 -22.10 -267.77 -62.90
CA GLU A 73 -20.64 -267.67 -62.99
C GLU A 73 -19.97 -268.85 -63.73
N ASP A 74 -20.60 -270.02 -63.78
CA ASP A 74 -20.09 -271.19 -64.51
C ASP A 74 -20.15 -271.05 -66.04
N GLN A 75 -20.92 -270.08 -66.55
CA GLN A 75 -21.11 -269.83 -67.99
C GLN A 75 -20.41 -268.56 -68.48
N LEU A 76 -19.83 -267.78 -67.57
CA LEU A 76 -19.20 -266.50 -67.89
C LEU A 76 -17.76 -266.70 -68.34
N SER A 77 -17.43 -266.04 -69.45
CA SER A 77 -16.07 -266.02 -69.96
C SER A 77 -15.23 -265.06 -69.10
N ILE A 78 -13.98 -265.43 -68.83
CA ILE A 78 -13.04 -264.69 -67.95
C ILE A 78 -13.03 -263.15 -68.18
N PRO A 79 -13.02 -262.63 -69.42
CA PRO A 79 -13.11 -261.18 -69.66
C PRO A 79 -14.46 -260.54 -69.28
N GLU A 80 -15.57 -261.26 -69.34
CA GLU A 80 -16.90 -260.76 -68.96
C GLU A 80 -16.99 -260.58 -67.44
N TYR A 81 -16.43 -261.51 -66.67
CA TYR A 81 -16.33 -261.41 -65.22
C TYR A 81 -15.48 -260.20 -64.76
N VAL A 82 -14.34 -259.97 -65.41
CA VAL A 82 -13.44 -258.84 -65.08
C VAL A 82 -14.08 -257.48 -65.42
N SER A 83 -14.85 -257.41 -66.51
CA SER A 83 -15.56 -256.20 -66.92
C SER A 83 -16.61 -255.76 -65.88
N ILE A 84 -17.38 -256.71 -65.35
CA ILE A 84 -18.39 -256.47 -64.30
C ILE A 84 -17.73 -255.86 -63.06
N ARG A 85 -16.61 -256.44 -62.61
CA ARG A 85 -15.87 -255.95 -61.43
C ARG A 85 -15.25 -254.57 -61.64
N PHE A 86 -14.78 -254.26 -62.85
CA PHE A 86 -14.23 -252.95 -63.17
C PHE A 86 -15.32 -251.85 -63.12
N TYR A 87 -16.50 -252.14 -63.65
CA TYR A 87 -17.64 -251.21 -63.62
C TYR A 87 -18.12 -250.91 -62.18
N GLU A 88 -18.21 -251.94 -61.34
CA GLU A 88 -18.63 -251.82 -59.92
C GLU A 88 -17.70 -250.91 -59.11
N LEU A 89 -16.40 -250.87 -59.42
CA LEU A 89 -15.42 -250.08 -58.67
C LEU A 89 -15.24 -248.65 -59.21
N VAL A 90 -15.35 -248.44 -60.52
CA VAL A 90 -14.97 -247.15 -61.15
C VAL A 90 -16.13 -246.16 -61.21
N ASN A 91 -17.37 -246.63 -61.38
CA ASN A 91 -18.53 -245.76 -61.54
C ASN A 91 -18.92 -244.93 -60.29
N PRO A 92 -18.83 -245.46 -59.04
CA PRO A 92 -19.13 -244.68 -57.84
C PRO A 92 -18.17 -243.48 -57.67
N LEU A 93 -16.87 -243.69 -57.94
CA LEU A 93 -15.85 -242.65 -57.84
C LEU A 93 -16.09 -241.50 -58.83
N ARG A 94 -16.62 -241.80 -60.03
CA ARG A 94 -17.00 -240.76 -61.01
C ARG A 94 -18.19 -239.92 -60.55
N LYS A 95 -19.17 -240.53 -59.89
CA LYS A 95 -20.31 -239.80 -59.28
C LYS A 95 -19.82 -238.88 -58.16
N GLU A 96 -18.92 -239.36 -57.31
CA GLU A 96 -18.39 -238.55 -56.20
C GLU A 96 -17.60 -237.30 -56.67
N ILE A 97 -16.80 -237.44 -57.75
CA ILE A 97 -16.07 -236.31 -58.35
C ILE A 97 -17.02 -235.24 -58.90
N SER A 98 -18.08 -235.66 -59.59
CA SER A 98 -19.05 -234.73 -60.17
C SER A 98 -19.85 -233.99 -59.10
N GLU A 99 -20.23 -234.65 -58.01
CA GLU A 99 -20.87 -234.01 -56.85
C GLU A 99 -19.96 -232.96 -56.18
N LEU A 100 -18.67 -233.27 -56.01
CA LEU A 100 -17.71 -232.31 -55.45
C LEU A 100 -17.50 -231.08 -56.36
N GLN A 101 -17.54 -231.27 -57.68
CA GLN A 101 -17.47 -230.16 -58.63
C GLN A 101 -18.68 -229.23 -58.55
N VAL A 102 -19.89 -229.77 -58.39
CA VAL A 102 -21.10 -228.96 -58.17
C VAL A 102 -21.00 -228.18 -56.85
N LYS A 103 -20.64 -228.84 -55.74
CA LYS A 103 -20.46 -228.18 -54.43
C LYS A 103 -19.42 -227.05 -54.47
N LYS A 104 -18.33 -227.24 -55.22
CA LYS A 104 -17.32 -226.18 -55.40
C LYS A 104 -17.89 -224.96 -56.11
N ASN A 105 -18.71 -225.17 -57.15
CA ASN A 105 -19.32 -224.08 -57.90
C ASN A 105 -20.33 -223.33 -57.03
N ASP A 106 -21.20 -224.04 -56.30
CA ASP A 106 -22.19 -223.43 -55.40
C ASP A 106 -21.53 -222.55 -54.33
N LEU A 107 -20.48 -223.07 -53.66
CA LEU A 107 -19.72 -222.30 -52.67
C LEU A 107 -19.01 -221.09 -53.28
N SER A 108 -18.56 -221.18 -54.54
CA SER A 108 -17.94 -220.05 -55.22
C SER A 108 -18.95 -218.95 -55.56
N GLU A 109 -20.19 -219.32 -55.91
CA GLU A 109 -21.28 -218.37 -56.14
C GLU A 109 -21.71 -217.70 -54.83
N GLU A 110 -21.86 -218.45 -53.74
CA GLU A 110 -22.16 -217.89 -52.42
C GLU A 110 -21.07 -216.92 -51.96
N LEU A 111 -19.79 -217.27 -52.13
CA LEU A 111 -18.68 -216.37 -51.84
C LEU A 111 -18.76 -215.08 -52.67
N SER A 112 -19.15 -215.18 -53.94
CA SER A 112 -19.30 -214.03 -54.83
C SER A 112 -20.46 -213.12 -54.40
N LYS A 113 -21.61 -213.69 -54.02
CA LYS A 113 -22.79 -212.97 -53.51
C LYS A 113 -22.47 -212.26 -52.20
N ASN A 114 -21.84 -212.96 -51.26
CA ASN A 114 -21.42 -212.40 -49.98
C ASN A 114 -20.42 -211.25 -50.18
N LYS A 115 -19.45 -211.38 -51.10
CA LYS A 115 -18.55 -210.27 -51.46
C LYS A 115 -19.31 -209.08 -52.05
N GLY A 116 -20.35 -209.31 -52.85
CA GLY A 116 -21.20 -208.25 -53.39
C GLY A 116 -22.00 -207.50 -52.32
N GLN A 117 -22.63 -208.23 -51.40
CA GLN A 117 -23.37 -207.65 -50.28
C GLN A 117 -22.45 -206.84 -49.36
N LEU A 118 -21.25 -207.36 -49.08
CA LEU A 118 -20.28 -206.68 -48.22
C LEU A 118 -19.82 -205.36 -48.85
N LYS A 119 -19.64 -205.31 -50.18
CA LYS A 119 -19.35 -204.06 -50.92
C LYS A 119 -20.50 -203.04 -50.82
N GLN A 120 -21.74 -203.47 -51.05
CA GLN A 120 -22.91 -202.58 -50.93
C GLN A 120 -23.06 -202.01 -49.51
N LEU A 121 -22.82 -202.85 -48.49
CA LEU A 121 -22.88 -202.41 -47.10
C LEU A 121 -21.76 -201.42 -46.75
N THR A 122 -20.56 -201.61 -47.30
CA THR A 122 -19.47 -200.63 -47.13
C THR A 122 -19.75 -199.31 -47.84
N GLU A 123 -20.33 -199.35 -49.04
CA GLU A 123 -20.70 -198.15 -49.81
C GLU A 123 -21.77 -197.33 -49.07
N THR A 124 -22.84 -197.97 -48.59
CA THR A 124 -23.90 -197.31 -47.81
C THR A 124 -23.38 -196.74 -46.49
N TYR A 125 -22.51 -197.45 -45.77
CA TYR A 125 -21.87 -196.92 -44.56
C TYR A 125 -20.99 -195.69 -44.86
N GLU A 126 -20.24 -195.69 -45.96
CA GLU A 126 -19.45 -194.53 -46.37
C GLU A 126 -20.33 -193.34 -46.77
N GLU A 127 -21.45 -193.58 -47.46
CA GLU A 127 -22.44 -192.55 -47.79
C GLU A 127 -23.06 -191.93 -46.53
N ASP A 128 -23.51 -192.73 -45.58
CA ASP A 128 -24.08 -192.25 -44.32
C ASP A 128 -23.04 -191.49 -43.49
N ARG A 129 -21.79 -191.94 -43.47
CA ARG A 129 -20.69 -191.22 -42.82
C ARG A 129 -20.47 -189.85 -43.48
N ARG A 130 -20.51 -189.76 -44.81
CA ARG A 130 -20.41 -188.48 -45.54
C ARG A 130 -21.61 -187.59 -45.23
N ASN A 131 -22.82 -188.12 -45.23
CA ASN A 131 -24.05 -187.39 -44.91
C ASN A 131 -24.04 -186.83 -43.48
N TYR A 132 -23.59 -187.63 -42.52
CA TYR A 132 -23.44 -187.19 -41.13
C TYR A 132 -22.43 -186.04 -41.00
N SER A 133 -21.26 -186.15 -41.65
CA SER A 133 -20.28 -185.06 -41.67
C SER A 133 -20.85 -183.78 -42.32
N GLN A 134 -21.59 -183.90 -43.42
CA GLN A 134 -22.25 -182.75 -44.07
C GLN A 134 -23.32 -182.11 -43.18
N LEU A 135 -24.15 -182.92 -42.51
CA LEU A 135 -25.12 -182.42 -41.54
C LEU A 135 -24.45 -181.74 -40.36
N GLN A 136 -23.35 -182.28 -39.84
CA GLN A 136 -22.58 -181.66 -38.76
C GLN A 136 -22.01 -180.30 -39.17
N ILE A 137 -21.43 -180.20 -40.37
CA ILE A 137 -20.96 -178.92 -40.93
C ILE A 137 -22.12 -177.94 -41.07
N ARG A 138 -23.28 -178.39 -41.56
CA ARG A 138 -24.47 -177.56 -41.69
C ARG A 138 -24.97 -177.06 -40.33
N CYS A 139 -25.00 -177.90 -39.30
CA CYS A 139 -25.38 -177.52 -37.94
C CYS A 139 -24.39 -176.50 -37.35
N GLN A 140 -23.09 -176.67 -37.56
CA GLN A 140 -22.07 -175.70 -37.14
C GLN A 140 -22.27 -174.35 -37.84
N ARG A 141 -22.53 -174.37 -39.15
CA ARG A 141 -22.80 -173.15 -39.92
C ARG A 141 -24.06 -172.43 -39.44
N LEU A 142 -25.16 -173.16 -39.23
CA LEU A 142 -26.41 -172.59 -38.70
C LEU A 142 -26.22 -172.03 -37.28
N ALA A 143 -25.37 -172.64 -36.45
CA ALA A 143 -25.05 -172.11 -35.13
C ALA A 143 -24.29 -170.79 -35.20
N LEU A 144 -23.36 -170.63 -36.15
CA LEU A 144 -22.66 -169.36 -36.40
C LEU A 144 -23.62 -168.29 -36.93
N GLU A 145 -24.45 -168.61 -37.92
CA GLU A 145 -25.45 -167.69 -38.45
C GLU A 145 -26.46 -167.24 -37.36
N LEU A 146 -26.82 -168.14 -36.45
CA LEU A 146 -27.66 -167.82 -35.29
C LEU A 146 -26.93 -166.93 -34.26
N ALA A 147 -25.61 -167.06 -34.10
CA ALA A 147 -24.83 -166.17 -33.26
C ALA A 147 -24.71 -164.76 -33.87
N ASP A 148 -24.43 -164.67 -35.17
CA ASP A 148 -24.32 -163.40 -35.90
C ASP A 148 -25.65 -162.62 -35.88
N THR A 149 -26.78 -163.31 -36.12
CA THR A 149 -28.11 -162.69 -36.05
C THR A 149 -28.43 -162.20 -34.64
N LYS A 150 -28.08 -162.95 -33.58
CA LYS A 150 -28.22 -162.48 -32.20
C LYS A 150 -27.37 -161.24 -31.93
N GLN A 151 -26.14 -161.17 -32.43
CA GLN A 151 -25.28 -160.00 -32.27
C GLN A 151 -25.86 -158.78 -33.00
N LEU A 152 -26.39 -158.96 -34.21
CA LEU A 152 -27.04 -157.89 -34.98
C LEU A 152 -28.30 -157.37 -34.26
N ILE A 153 -29.09 -158.26 -33.67
CA ILE A 153 -30.25 -157.87 -32.86
C ILE A 153 -29.80 -157.07 -31.64
N GLN A 154 -28.81 -157.54 -30.87
CA GLN A 154 -28.28 -156.79 -29.72
C GLN A 154 -27.74 -155.41 -30.10
N GLN A 155 -27.04 -155.30 -31.24
CA GLN A 155 -26.61 -153.99 -31.75
C GLN A 155 -27.79 -153.11 -32.18
N GLY A 156 -28.83 -153.70 -32.76
CA GLY A 156 -30.07 -153.02 -33.10
C GLY A 156 -30.78 -152.47 -31.86
N ASP A 157 -30.95 -153.32 -30.84
CA ASP A 157 -31.59 -152.97 -29.57
C ASP A 157 -30.80 -151.87 -28.85
N TYR A 158 -29.47 -151.98 -28.78
CA TYR A 158 -28.61 -150.94 -28.20
C TYR A 158 -28.75 -149.60 -28.94
N ARG A 159 -28.88 -149.62 -30.27
CA ARG A 159 -29.11 -148.40 -31.06
C ARG A 159 -30.50 -147.82 -30.79
N GLN A 160 -31.53 -148.65 -30.65
CA GLN A 160 -32.89 -148.20 -30.35
C GLN A 160 -32.98 -147.60 -28.94
N GLU A 161 -32.48 -148.29 -27.91
CA GLU A 161 -32.52 -147.83 -26.52
C GLU A 161 -31.76 -146.51 -26.31
N ASN A 162 -30.66 -146.31 -27.06
CA ASN A 162 -29.86 -145.09 -26.96
C ASN A 162 -30.29 -143.98 -27.94
N TYR A 163 -31.16 -144.26 -28.90
CA TYR A 163 -31.60 -143.26 -29.87
C TYR A 163 -32.27 -142.07 -29.19
N ASP A 164 -33.19 -142.33 -28.25
CA ASP A 164 -33.91 -141.27 -27.55
C ASP A 164 -32.99 -140.39 -26.70
N LYS A 165 -31.97 -141.00 -26.06
CA LYS A 165 -30.95 -140.26 -25.30
C LYS A 165 -30.13 -139.36 -26.21
N VAL A 166 -29.53 -139.92 -27.26
CA VAL A 166 -28.71 -139.15 -28.22
C VAL A 166 -29.54 -138.07 -28.92
N LYS A 167 -30.81 -138.35 -29.23
CA LYS A 167 -31.73 -137.37 -29.79
C LYS A 167 -32.00 -136.24 -28.80
N SER A 168 -32.28 -136.55 -27.54
CA SER A 168 -32.51 -135.54 -26.51
C SER A 168 -31.28 -134.66 -26.24
N GLU A 169 -30.08 -135.24 -26.24
CA GLU A 169 -28.82 -134.49 -26.12
C GLU A 169 -28.60 -133.59 -27.33
N ARG A 170 -28.87 -134.10 -28.55
CA ARG A 170 -28.76 -133.32 -29.77
C ARG A 170 -29.77 -132.17 -29.80
N ASP A 171 -31.03 -132.41 -29.46
CA ASP A 171 -32.07 -131.39 -29.39
C ASP A 171 -31.74 -130.33 -28.32
N ALA A 172 -31.19 -130.74 -27.16
CA ALA A 172 -30.74 -129.82 -26.12
C ALA A 172 -29.56 -128.95 -26.59
N LEU A 173 -28.56 -129.54 -27.24
CA LEU A 173 -27.43 -128.79 -27.81
C LEU A 173 -27.87 -127.85 -28.93
N GLU A 174 -28.82 -128.26 -29.78
CA GLU A 174 -29.42 -127.39 -30.80
C GLU A 174 -30.13 -126.19 -30.17
N GLN A 175 -30.83 -126.40 -29.06
CA GLN A 175 -31.45 -125.32 -28.30
C GLN A 175 -30.40 -124.38 -27.69
N GLU A 176 -29.36 -124.91 -27.04
CA GLU A 176 -28.28 -124.10 -26.48
C GLU A 176 -27.56 -123.27 -27.56
N VAL A 177 -27.29 -123.86 -28.73
CA VAL A 177 -26.70 -123.14 -29.87
C VAL A 177 -27.62 -122.02 -30.34
N SER A 178 -28.93 -122.25 -30.40
CA SER A 178 -29.90 -121.25 -30.81
C SER A 178 -29.97 -120.09 -29.81
N GLU A 179 -30.00 -120.39 -28.51
CA GLU A 179 -29.99 -119.38 -27.44
C GLU A 179 -28.68 -118.56 -27.43
N LEU A 180 -27.54 -119.21 -27.67
CA LEU A 180 -26.25 -118.53 -27.77
C LEU A 180 -26.17 -117.62 -28.99
N ARG A 181 -26.75 -118.03 -30.12
CA ARG A 181 -26.85 -117.18 -31.32
C ARG A 181 -27.71 -115.95 -31.06
N GLU A 182 -28.88 -116.11 -30.45
CA GLU A 182 -29.74 -114.97 -30.10
C GLU A 182 -29.03 -114.00 -29.15
N LYS A 183 -28.35 -114.51 -28.11
CA LYS A 183 -27.54 -113.68 -27.20
C LYS A 183 -26.41 -112.97 -27.94
N HIS A 184 -25.76 -113.63 -28.90
CA HIS A 184 -24.71 -113.03 -29.71
C HIS A 184 -25.25 -111.91 -30.60
N GLU A 185 -26.38 -112.12 -31.28
CA GLU A 185 -27.03 -111.10 -32.11
C GLU A 185 -27.42 -109.87 -31.30
N ILE A 186 -27.96 -110.04 -30.08
CA ILE A 186 -28.29 -108.94 -29.17
C ILE A 186 -27.01 -108.17 -28.75
N LEU A 187 -25.94 -108.89 -28.40
CA LEU A 187 -24.67 -108.28 -28.03
C LEU A 187 -24.02 -107.55 -29.21
N GLU A 188 -24.08 -108.10 -30.41
CA GLU A 188 -23.55 -107.49 -31.63
C GLU A 188 -24.33 -106.22 -31.97
N ALA A 189 -25.67 -106.25 -31.88
CA ALA A 189 -26.50 -105.06 -32.05
C ALA A 189 -26.15 -103.96 -31.03
N SER A 190 -26.01 -104.33 -29.75
CA SER A 190 -25.61 -103.40 -28.67
C SER A 190 -24.19 -102.84 -28.88
N HIS A 191 -23.25 -103.67 -29.33
CA HIS A 191 -21.91 -103.22 -29.67
C HIS A 191 -21.94 -102.23 -30.84
N ILE A 192 -22.72 -102.49 -31.88
CA ILE A 192 -22.89 -101.57 -33.01
C ILE A 192 -23.45 -100.23 -32.55
N THR A 193 -24.47 -100.21 -31.67
CA THR A 193 -25.03 -98.95 -31.14
C THR A 193 -24.02 -98.19 -30.30
N GLN A 194 -23.33 -98.85 -29.37
CA GLN A 194 -22.28 -98.22 -28.55
C GLN A 194 -21.12 -97.68 -29.40
N THR A 195 -20.75 -98.37 -30.47
CA THR A 195 -19.69 -97.91 -31.37
C THR A 195 -20.10 -96.64 -32.12
N LYS A 196 -21.37 -96.55 -32.53
CA LYS A 196 -21.94 -95.34 -33.14
C LYS A 196 -21.97 -94.18 -32.16
N GLU A 197 -22.49 -94.37 -30.96
CA GLU A 197 -22.52 -93.36 -29.89
C GLU A 197 -21.11 -92.85 -29.57
N ARG A 198 -20.14 -93.76 -29.44
CA ARG A 198 -18.73 -93.38 -29.23
C ARG A 198 -18.19 -92.52 -30.38
N SER A 199 -18.55 -92.85 -31.62
CA SER A 199 -18.13 -92.08 -32.80
C SER A 199 -18.79 -90.69 -32.86
N GLU A 200 -20.03 -90.58 -32.42
CA GLU A 200 -20.77 -89.31 -32.35
C GLU A 200 -20.20 -88.42 -31.24
N LEU A 201 -20.01 -88.95 -30.04
CA LEU A 201 -19.35 -88.26 -28.94
C LEU A 201 -17.93 -87.81 -29.31
N SER A 202 -17.17 -88.65 -30.04
CA SER A 202 -15.84 -88.25 -30.52
C SER A 202 -15.90 -87.08 -31.51
N LYS A 203 -16.92 -87.00 -32.35
CA LYS A 203 -17.14 -85.85 -33.25
C LYS A 203 -17.53 -84.61 -32.45
N GLU A 204 -18.45 -84.75 -31.49
CA GLU A 204 -18.85 -83.64 -30.61
C GLU A 204 -17.65 -83.08 -29.84
N VAL A 205 -16.82 -83.93 -29.25
CA VAL A 205 -15.58 -83.52 -28.56
C VAL A 205 -14.66 -82.74 -29.51
N ALA A 206 -14.48 -83.21 -30.74
CA ALA A 206 -13.67 -82.50 -31.74
C ALA A 206 -14.25 -81.12 -32.09
N THR A 207 -15.58 -81.03 -32.27
CA THR A 207 -16.25 -79.73 -32.51
C THR A 207 -16.10 -78.78 -31.33
N LEU A 208 -16.28 -79.28 -30.10
CA LEU A 208 -16.11 -78.49 -28.87
C LEU A 208 -14.67 -78.00 -28.74
N GLN A 209 -13.67 -78.83 -29.00
CA GLN A 209 -12.26 -78.39 -29.03
C GLN A 209 -12.03 -77.29 -30.06
N GLN A 210 -12.65 -77.37 -31.23
CA GLN A 210 -12.58 -76.33 -32.24
C GLN A 210 -13.24 -75.02 -31.76
N THR A 211 -14.40 -75.09 -31.11
CA THR A 211 -15.05 -73.88 -30.54
C THR A 211 -14.22 -73.25 -29.43
N VAL A 212 -13.62 -74.06 -28.54
CA VAL A 212 -12.74 -73.57 -27.47
C VAL A 212 -11.53 -72.85 -28.05
N THR A 213 -10.89 -73.40 -29.08
CA THR A 213 -9.74 -72.75 -29.72
C THR A 213 -10.11 -71.43 -30.42
N LEU A 214 -11.31 -71.32 -31.02
CA LEU A 214 -11.82 -70.06 -31.55
C LEU A 214 -12.07 -69.04 -30.45
N LEU A 215 -12.77 -69.43 -29.38
CA LEU A 215 -13.03 -68.55 -28.23
C LEU A 215 -11.75 -68.08 -27.53
N GLN A 216 -10.71 -68.92 -27.49
CA GLN A 216 -9.39 -68.51 -27.00
C GLN A 216 -8.79 -67.41 -27.87
N LYS A 217 -8.87 -67.52 -29.20
CA LYS A 217 -8.40 -66.47 -30.11
C LYS A 217 -9.19 -65.18 -29.96
N ASP A 218 -10.51 -65.26 -29.80
CA ASP A 218 -11.36 -64.08 -29.57
C ASP A 218 -11.02 -63.41 -28.24
N LYS A 219 -10.80 -64.19 -27.18
CA LYS A 219 -10.34 -63.68 -25.88
C LYS A 219 -8.99 -62.99 -25.99
N GLU A 220 -8.04 -63.57 -26.71
CA GLU A 220 -6.73 -62.94 -26.94
C GLU A 220 -6.85 -61.63 -27.73
N TYR A 221 -7.69 -61.61 -28.78
CA TYR A 221 -7.96 -60.41 -29.56
C TYR A 221 -8.55 -59.29 -28.70
N LEU A 222 -9.61 -59.60 -27.95
CA LEU A 222 -10.26 -58.64 -27.05
C LEU A 222 -9.30 -58.16 -25.95
N ASN A 223 -8.45 -59.04 -25.41
CA ASN A 223 -7.43 -58.64 -24.44
C ASN A 223 -6.40 -57.68 -25.03
N ARG A 224 -5.94 -57.90 -26.27
CA ARG A 224 -5.04 -56.96 -26.95
C ARG A 224 -5.71 -55.60 -27.16
N GLN A 225 -6.96 -55.59 -27.63
CA GLN A 225 -7.71 -54.36 -27.82
C GLN A 225 -7.93 -53.60 -26.50
N ASN A 226 -8.22 -54.33 -25.41
CA ASN A 226 -8.40 -53.72 -24.09
C ASN A 226 -7.09 -53.13 -23.55
N MET A 227 -5.96 -53.79 -23.79
CA MET A 227 -4.63 -53.28 -23.45
C MET A 227 -4.30 -52.01 -24.24
N GLU A 228 -4.57 -51.99 -25.55
CA GLU A 228 -4.38 -50.80 -26.38
C GLU A 228 -5.25 -49.62 -25.93
N LEU A 229 -6.52 -49.88 -25.60
CA LEU A 229 -7.41 -48.86 -25.06
C LEU A 229 -6.94 -48.35 -23.69
N SER A 230 -6.49 -49.25 -22.81
CA SER A 230 -5.94 -48.85 -21.50
C SER A 230 -4.72 -47.95 -21.64
N VAL A 231 -3.81 -48.25 -22.58
CA VAL A 231 -2.65 -47.40 -22.87
C VAL A 231 -3.09 -46.04 -23.43
N ARG A 232 -4.09 -46.00 -24.32
CA ARG A 232 -4.64 -44.73 -24.83
C ARG A 232 -5.28 -43.89 -23.73
N CYS A 233 -6.06 -44.52 -22.84
CA CYS A 233 -6.66 -43.84 -21.69
C CYS A 233 -5.58 -43.22 -20.80
N ALA A 234 -4.54 -43.99 -20.43
CA ALA A 234 -3.42 -43.47 -19.64
C ALA A 234 -2.73 -42.27 -20.32
N HIS A 235 -2.55 -42.32 -21.65
CA HIS A 235 -1.94 -41.21 -22.38
C HIS A 235 -2.80 -39.94 -22.38
N GLU A 236 -4.12 -40.07 -22.55
CA GLU A 236 -5.04 -38.93 -22.49
C GLU A 236 -5.18 -38.38 -21.06
N GLU A 237 -5.11 -39.24 -20.03
CA GLU A 237 -5.04 -38.83 -18.62
C GLU A 237 -3.78 -37.98 -18.36
N ASP A 238 -2.59 -38.47 -18.75
CA ASP A 238 -1.33 -37.71 -18.63
C ASP A 238 -1.39 -36.36 -19.37
N ARG A 239 -2.05 -36.33 -20.53
CA ARG A 239 -2.23 -35.11 -21.31
C ARG A 239 -3.17 -34.13 -20.60
N LEU A 240 -4.23 -34.64 -20.00
CA LEU A 240 -5.22 -33.86 -19.25
C LEU A 240 -4.57 -33.25 -17.99
N GLU A 241 -3.77 -34.03 -17.26
CA GLU A 241 -2.99 -33.54 -16.12
C GLU A 241 -2.02 -32.42 -16.53
N ARG A 242 -1.29 -32.61 -17.65
CA ARG A 242 -0.39 -31.56 -18.20
C ARG A 242 -1.15 -30.28 -18.56
N LEU A 243 -2.31 -30.41 -19.21
CA LEU A 243 -3.15 -29.25 -19.56
C LEU A 243 -3.72 -28.56 -18.32
N GLN A 244 -4.11 -29.31 -17.29
CA GLN A 244 -4.55 -28.75 -16.01
C GLN A 244 -3.42 -27.97 -15.31
N ALA A 245 -2.20 -28.53 -15.29
CA ALA A 245 -1.05 -27.83 -14.73
C ALA A 245 -0.77 -26.49 -15.46
N GLN A 246 -0.79 -26.50 -16.79
CA GLN A 246 -0.65 -25.28 -17.60
C GLN A 246 -1.78 -24.27 -17.34
N LEU A 247 -3.02 -24.73 -17.18
CA LEU A 247 -4.14 -23.87 -16.85
C LEU A 247 -3.94 -23.20 -15.48
N GLU A 248 -3.51 -23.93 -14.47
CA GLU A 248 -3.25 -23.35 -13.14
C GLU A 248 -2.07 -22.37 -13.15
N GLU A 249 -1.02 -22.66 -13.93
CA GLU A 249 0.11 -21.75 -14.10
C GLU A 249 -0.30 -20.45 -14.79
N THR A 250 -1.14 -20.52 -15.84
CA THR A 250 -1.68 -19.31 -16.50
C THR A 250 -2.63 -18.51 -15.60
N LYS A 251 -3.43 -19.18 -14.75
CA LYS A 251 -4.27 -18.50 -13.75
C LYS A 251 -3.42 -17.74 -12.73
N LYS A 252 -2.37 -18.36 -12.20
CA LYS A 252 -1.41 -17.72 -11.28
C LYS A 252 -0.72 -16.53 -11.94
N ALA A 253 -0.20 -16.70 -13.15
CA ALA A 253 0.44 -15.59 -13.87
C ALA A 253 -0.53 -14.43 -14.10
N ARG A 254 -1.80 -14.71 -14.42
CA ARG A 254 -2.86 -13.68 -14.53
C ARG A 254 -3.10 -12.98 -13.20
N GLU A 255 -3.21 -13.72 -12.09
CA GLU A 255 -3.39 -13.16 -10.75
C GLU A 255 -2.23 -12.24 -10.35
N GLU A 256 -0.99 -12.67 -10.57
CA GLU A 256 0.21 -11.85 -10.34
C GLU A 256 0.21 -10.55 -11.16
N MET A 257 -0.26 -10.60 -12.41
CA MET A 257 -0.38 -9.40 -13.24
C MET A 257 -1.49 -8.48 -12.74
N TYR A 258 -2.61 -9.03 -12.26
CA TYR A 258 -3.66 -8.24 -11.62
C TYR A 258 -3.17 -7.57 -10.33
N GLU A 259 -2.42 -8.27 -9.49
CA GLU A 259 -1.81 -7.70 -8.28
C GLU A 259 -0.83 -6.57 -8.63
N LYS A 260 0.03 -6.76 -9.63
CA LYS A 260 0.93 -5.70 -10.14
C LYS A 260 0.16 -4.49 -10.67
N TYR A 261 -0.94 -4.72 -11.38
CA TYR A 261 -1.81 -3.65 -11.86
C TYR A 261 -2.46 -2.88 -10.70
N VAL A 262 -3.03 -3.58 -9.72
CA VAL A 262 -3.70 -2.96 -8.56
C VAL A 262 -2.70 -2.16 -7.74
N THR A 263 -1.53 -2.73 -7.44
CA THR A 263 -0.47 -2.03 -6.71
C THR A 263 0.02 -0.78 -7.45
N SER A 264 0.23 -0.86 -8.78
CA SER A 264 0.59 0.31 -9.59
C SER A 264 -0.52 1.38 -9.60
N ARG A 265 -1.78 0.98 -9.79
CA ARG A 265 -2.93 1.88 -9.75
C ARG A 265 -3.03 2.59 -8.40
N ASP A 266 -2.90 1.87 -7.30
CA ASP A 266 -3.00 2.40 -5.94
C ASP A 266 -1.81 3.31 -5.60
N HIS A 267 -0.61 2.96 -6.09
CA HIS A 267 0.56 3.82 -6.02
C HIS A 267 0.31 5.16 -6.70
N TYR A 268 -0.11 5.17 -7.98
CA TYR A 268 -0.41 6.42 -8.69
C TYR A 268 -1.55 7.20 -8.04
N LYS A 269 -2.63 6.53 -7.60
CA LYS A 269 -3.71 7.18 -6.87
C LYS A 269 -3.18 7.90 -5.63
N THR A 270 -2.33 7.23 -4.84
CA THR A 270 -1.72 7.80 -3.64
C THR A 270 -0.80 8.98 -3.97
N GLU A 271 0.01 8.87 -5.03
CA GLU A 271 0.84 9.99 -5.49
C GLU A 271 0.02 11.20 -5.92
N TYR A 272 -1.08 11.01 -6.66
CA TYR A 272 -1.97 12.10 -7.05
C TYR A 272 -2.68 12.72 -5.83
N GLU A 273 -3.17 11.90 -4.91
CA GLU A 273 -3.76 12.38 -3.65
C GLU A 273 -2.75 13.17 -2.82
N ASN A 274 -1.50 12.71 -2.73
CA ASN A 274 -0.44 13.42 -2.02
C ASN A 274 -0.09 14.73 -2.70
N LYS A 275 0.11 14.76 -4.02
CA LYS A 275 0.34 16.01 -4.77
C LYS A 275 -0.80 17.01 -4.57
N LEU A 276 -2.05 16.55 -4.64
CA LEU A 276 -3.21 17.40 -4.40
C LEU A 276 -3.24 17.93 -2.95
N ARG A 277 -2.92 17.08 -1.96
CA ARG A 277 -2.80 17.52 -0.56
C ARG A 277 -1.69 18.56 -0.39
N ASP A 278 -0.52 18.33 -0.97
CA ASP A 278 0.61 19.24 -0.91
C ASP A 278 0.28 20.59 -1.58
N GLU A 279 -0.37 20.58 -2.74
CA GLU A 279 -0.83 21.80 -3.42
C GLU A 279 -1.87 22.57 -2.58
N LEU A 280 -2.85 21.86 -2.00
CA LEU A 280 -3.83 22.48 -1.10
C LEU A 280 -3.18 23.05 0.16
N GLU A 281 -2.19 22.37 0.72
CA GLU A 281 -1.45 22.84 1.88
C GLU A 281 -0.55 24.03 1.54
N GLN A 282 0.11 24.03 0.38
CA GLN A 282 0.85 25.19 -0.12
C GLN A 282 -0.05 26.40 -0.34
N ILE A 283 -1.23 26.23 -0.93
CA ILE A 283 -2.21 27.32 -1.09
C ILE A 283 -2.64 27.82 0.29
N ARG A 284 -3.01 26.93 1.22
CA ARG A 284 -3.37 27.32 2.60
C ARG A 284 -2.25 28.10 3.29
N LEU A 285 -0.99 27.65 3.17
CA LEU A 285 0.16 28.33 3.75
C LEU A 285 0.39 29.70 3.11
N LYS A 286 0.36 29.81 1.78
CA LYS A 286 0.48 31.10 1.07
C LYS A 286 -0.63 32.07 1.45
N THR A 287 -1.89 31.62 1.46
CA THR A 287 -3.02 32.44 1.87
C THR A 287 -2.90 32.88 3.32
N ASN A 288 -2.46 32.01 4.24
CA ASN A 288 -2.21 32.41 5.63
C ASN A 288 -1.08 33.44 5.73
N GLN A 289 0.01 33.26 4.99
CA GLN A 289 1.11 34.23 4.94
C GLN A 289 0.63 35.59 4.39
N GLU A 290 -0.16 35.60 3.32
CA GLU A 290 -0.76 36.82 2.77
C GLU A 290 -1.71 37.49 3.78
N ILE A 291 -2.54 36.71 4.48
CA ILE A 291 -3.41 37.23 5.56
C ILE A 291 -2.57 37.86 6.67
N ASP A 292 -1.50 37.21 7.11
CA ASP A 292 -0.64 37.73 8.18
C ASP A 292 0.14 38.97 7.72
N GLN A 293 0.59 39.02 6.47
CA GLN A 293 1.18 40.22 5.85
C GLN A 293 0.17 41.37 5.72
N LEU A 294 -1.08 41.09 5.35
CA LEU A 294 -2.15 42.09 5.32
C LEU A 294 -2.48 42.58 6.73
N ARG A 295 -2.51 41.70 7.72
CA ARG A 295 -2.71 42.07 9.13
C ARG A 295 -1.56 42.93 9.65
N SER A 296 -0.31 42.56 9.37
CA SER A 296 0.86 43.33 9.83
C SER A 296 0.94 44.67 9.13
N SER A 297 0.77 44.73 7.80
CA SER A 297 0.74 45.99 7.05
C SER A 297 -0.42 46.89 7.47
N SER A 298 -1.62 46.34 7.67
CA SER A 298 -2.76 47.09 8.21
C SER A 298 -2.44 47.65 9.60
N LYS A 299 -1.87 46.83 10.49
CA LYS A 299 -1.44 47.26 11.83
C LYS A 299 -0.40 48.38 11.74
N GLU A 300 0.60 48.26 10.88
CA GLU A 300 1.60 49.30 10.66
C GLU A 300 0.99 50.61 10.13
N ILE A 301 0.04 50.53 9.21
CA ILE A 301 -0.68 51.71 8.69
C ILE A 301 -1.45 52.37 9.84
N TYR A 302 -2.22 51.61 10.62
CA TYR A 302 -2.93 52.14 11.78
C TYR A 302 -1.97 52.74 12.82
N GLU A 303 -0.81 52.13 13.07
CA GLU A 303 0.20 52.66 14.00
C GLU A 303 0.88 53.92 13.45
N ARG A 304 1.14 54.00 12.15
CA ARG A 304 1.66 55.21 11.48
C ARG A 304 0.62 56.34 11.54
N GLU A 305 -0.63 56.05 11.22
CA GLU A 305 -1.72 57.03 11.30
C GLU A 305 -1.94 57.51 12.73
N ASN A 306 -1.96 56.60 13.72
CA ASN A 306 -2.05 56.98 15.13
C ASN A 306 -0.87 57.85 15.57
N ARG A 307 0.36 57.55 15.11
CA ARG A 307 1.53 58.40 15.38
C ARG A 307 1.36 59.79 14.75
N ASN A 308 0.99 59.86 13.47
CA ASN A 308 0.76 61.11 12.78
C ASN A 308 -0.34 61.95 13.45
N LEU A 309 -1.43 61.32 13.91
CA LEU A 309 -2.51 62.00 14.65
C LEU A 309 -2.04 62.51 16.02
N ARG A 310 -1.22 61.74 16.74
CA ARG A 310 -0.60 62.19 18.01
C ARG A 310 0.35 63.35 17.78
N GLU A 311 1.23 63.26 16.79
CA GLU A 311 2.16 64.33 16.42
C GLU A 311 1.41 65.59 15.96
N ALA A 312 0.36 65.45 15.14
CA ALA A 312 -0.47 66.57 14.72
C ALA A 312 -1.20 67.22 15.91
N ARG A 313 -1.72 66.41 16.85
CA ARG A 313 -2.30 66.91 18.11
C ARG A 313 -1.25 67.66 18.93
N ASP A 314 -0.06 67.09 19.10
CA ASP A 314 1.00 67.69 19.92
C ASP A 314 1.51 68.99 19.30
N ASN A 315 1.65 69.04 17.97
CA ASN A 315 1.96 70.26 17.22
C ASN A 315 0.87 71.32 17.38
N ALA A 316 -0.41 70.93 17.29
CA ALA A 316 -1.53 71.84 17.51
C ALA A 316 -1.58 72.36 18.95
N MET A 317 -1.28 71.51 19.93
CA MET A 317 -1.14 71.91 21.34
C MET A 317 0.03 72.87 21.53
N ALA A 318 1.19 72.59 20.93
CA ALA A 318 2.35 73.48 21.00
C ALA A 318 2.10 74.83 20.30
N GLU A 319 1.36 74.84 19.19
CA GLU A 319 0.94 76.09 18.52
C GLU A 319 -0.07 76.85 19.37
N LYS A 320 -1.05 76.16 19.96
CA LYS A 320 -1.98 76.75 20.93
C LYS A 320 -1.23 77.38 22.10
N ASP A 321 -0.28 76.66 22.70
CA ASP A 321 0.48 77.16 23.84
C ASP A 321 1.34 78.36 23.44
N ARG A 322 1.96 78.34 22.25
CA ARG A 322 2.66 79.51 21.69
C ARG A 322 1.72 80.70 21.48
N ALA A 323 0.51 80.47 20.95
CA ALA A 323 -0.49 81.51 20.78
C ALA A 323 -0.97 82.08 22.12
N VAL A 324 -1.21 81.23 23.13
CA VAL A 324 -1.57 81.64 24.50
C VAL A 324 -0.45 82.45 25.14
N MET A 325 0.80 82.07 24.96
CA MET A 325 1.95 82.86 25.45
C MET A 325 2.04 84.21 24.74
N ALA A 326 1.87 84.24 23.42
CA ALA A 326 1.83 85.49 22.66
C ALA A 326 0.64 86.39 23.07
N GLU A 327 -0.52 85.80 23.35
CA GLU A 327 -1.69 86.51 23.89
C GLU A 327 -1.38 87.09 25.27
N LYS A 328 -0.78 86.31 26.18
CA LYS A 328 -0.35 86.80 27.50
C LYS A 328 0.64 87.95 27.38
N ASP A 329 1.67 87.81 26.54
CA ASP A 329 2.65 88.89 26.30
C ASP A 329 1.98 90.14 25.70
N ALA A 330 1.01 89.96 24.80
CA ALA A 330 0.25 91.06 24.22
C ALA A 330 -0.66 91.73 25.25
N LEU A 331 -1.30 90.94 26.12
CA LEU A 331 -2.10 91.44 27.24
C LEU A 331 -1.23 92.17 28.25
N GLU A 332 -0.05 91.65 28.61
CA GLU A 332 0.92 92.34 29.47
C GLU A 332 1.36 93.66 28.85
N LYS A 333 1.70 93.69 27.56
CA LYS A 333 2.00 94.94 26.84
C LYS A 333 0.81 95.90 26.84
N HIS A 334 -0.41 95.38 26.65
CA HIS A 334 -1.62 96.19 26.73
C HIS A 334 -1.83 96.76 28.13
N TYR A 335 -1.64 95.98 29.19
CA TYR A 335 -1.71 96.47 30.57
C TYR A 335 -0.62 97.50 30.86
N GLN A 336 0.62 97.27 30.45
CA GLN A 336 1.69 98.26 30.56
C GLN A 336 1.36 99.55 29.80
N LEU A 337 0.77 99.45 28.61
CA LEU A 337 0.32 100.61 27.84
C LEU A 337 -0.86 101.31 28.52
N LEU A 338 -1.79 100.56 29.10
CA LEU A 338 -2.92 101.08 29.86
C LEU A 338 -2.45 101.81 31.12
N ASP A 339 -1.47 101.26 31.83
CA ASP A 339 -0.88 101.91 33.01
C ASP A 339 -0.13 103.18 32.60
N ARG A 340 0.68 103.13 31.54
CA ARG A 340 1.30 104.34 30.96
C ARG A 340 0.25 105.36 30.51
N TYR A 341 -0.85 104.92 29.90
CA TYR A 341 -1.95 105.80 29.50
C TYR A 341 -2.62 106.41 30.73
N ARG A 342 -2.84 105.65 31.80
CA ARG A 342 -3.37 106.15 33.07
C ARG A 342 -2.41 107.14 33.75
N GLU A 343 -1.10 106.88 33.75
CA GLU A 343 -0.09 107.81 34.24
C GLU A 343 -0.06 109.10 33.40
N LEU A 344 -0.11 108.97 32.08
CA LEU A 344 -0.22 110.11 31.16
C LEU A 344 -1.53 110.86 31.37
N GLN A 345 -2.64 110.17 31.58
CA GLN A 345 -3.93 110.77 31.87
C GLN A 345 -3.89 111.52 33.19
N LEU A 346 -3.41 110.90 34.28
CA LEU A 346 -3.26 111.54 35.58
C LEU A 346 -2.33 112.74 35.53
N SER A 347 -1.20 112.64 34.80
CA SER A 347 -0.28 113.77 34.62
C SER A 347 -0.83 114.86 33.69
N ALA A 348 -1.66 114.51 32.72
CA ALA A 348 -2.37 115.47 31.88
C ALA A 348 -3.49 116.15 32.69
N GLU A 349 -4.27 115.41 33.48
CA GLU A 349 -5.26 115.93 34.42
C GLU A 349 -4.62 116.82 35.49
N SER A 350 -3.44 116.44 36.02
CA SER A 350 -2.67 117.30 36.93
C SER A 350 -2.20 118.57 36.23
N LYS A 351 -1.67 118.49 35.00
CA LYS A 351 -1.31 119.68 34.21
C LYS A 351 -2.52 120.54 33.86
N VAL A 352 -3.66 119.95 33.52
CA VAL A 352 -4.90 120.66 33.23
C VAL A 352 -5.41 121.37 34.49
N THR A 353 -5.37 120.71 35.64
CA THR A 353 -5.73 121.34 36.92
C THR A 353 -4.74 122.42 37.32
N GLU A 354 -3.44 122.25 37.11
CA GLU A 354 -2.42 123.29 37.28
C GLU A 354 -2.68 124.49 36.35
N PHE A 355 -2.93 124.26 35.05
CA PHE A 355 -3.26 125.32 34.11
C PHE A 355 -4.60 125.99 34.43
N LEU A 356 -5.59 125.26 34.93
CA LEU A 356 -6.84 125.83 35.43
C LEU A 356 -6.59 126.71 36.66
N HIS A 357 -5.74 126.29 37.60
CA HIS A 357 -5.36 127.11 38.75
C HIS A 357 -4.55 128.33 38.33
N GLN A 358 -3.60 128.19 37.41
CA GLN A 358 -2.85 129.32 36.84
C GLN A 358 -3.78 130.27 36.08
N SER A 359 -4.73 129.75 35.31
CA SER A 359 -5.73 130.54 34.61
C SER A 359 -6.64 131.30 35.58
N LYS A 360 -7.09 130.64 36.67
CA LYS A 360 -7.84 131.30 37.75
C LYS A 360 -7.01 132.36 38.48
N LEU A 361 -5.73 132.09 38.76
CA LEU A 361 -4.83 133.08 39.35
C LEU A 361 -4.64 134.27 38.41
N LYS A 362 -4.44 134.00 37.10
CA LYS A 362 -4.33 135.05 36.08
C LYS A 362 -5.65 135.81 35.90
N SER A 363 -6.80 135.16 36.04
CA SER A 363 -8.10 135.83 36.01
C SER A 363 -8.28 136.71 37.25
N PHE A 364 -7.91 136.25 38.45
CA PHE A 364 -7.93 137.08 39.66
C PHE A 364 -6.92 138.24 39.59
N GLU A 365 -5.73 138.01 39.05
CA GLU A 365 -4.76 139.08 38.78
C GLU A 365 -5.32 140.08 37.77
N SER A 366 -5.98 139.61 36.71
CA SER A 366 -6.64 140.46 35.71
C SER A 366 -7.80 141.24 36.30
N GLU A 367 -8.67 140.62 37.11
CA GLU A 367 -9.77 141.29 37.83
C GLU A 367 -9.22 142.32 38.81
N ARG A 368 -8.13 142.00 39.53
CA ARG A 368 -7.44 142.95 40.41
C ARG A 368 -6.86 144.12 39.62
N VAL A 369 -6.18 143.85 38.50
CA VAL A 369 -5.65 144.90 37.62
C VAL A 369 -6.78 145.72 37.02
N GLN A 370 -7.90 145.11 36.64
CA GLN A 370 -9.07 145.78 36.11
C GLN A 370 -9.73 146.66 37.17
N LEU A 371 -9.86 146.19 38.41
CA LEU A 371 -10.34 147.01 39.52
C LEU A 371 -9.41 148.19 39.79
N ILE A 372 -8.09 147.97 39.81
CA ILE A 372 -7.11 149.07 39.94
C ILE A 372 -7.19 150.01 38.74
N GLN A 373 -7.38 149.50 37.52
CA GLN A 373 -7.57 150.32 36.32
C GLN A 373 -8.85 151.15 36.42
N GLU A 374 -9.96 150.56 36.88
CA GLU A 374 -11.22 151.26 37.09
C GLU A 374 -11.10 152.32 38.19
N GLU A 375 -10.43 152.02 39.30
CA GLU A 375 -10.14 152.98 40.37
C GLU A 375 -9.22 154.10 39.88
N THR A 376 -8.15 153.79 39.16
CA THR A 376 -7.25 154.80 38.59
C THR A 376 -7.93 155.62 37.50
N ALA A 377 -8.83 155.04 36.70
CA ALA A 377 -9.65 155.77 35.74
C ALA A 377 -10.69 156.66 36.43
N ARG A 378 -11.32 156.20 37.52
CA ARG A 378 -12.19 157.02 38.36
C ARG A 378 -11.42 158.15 39.04
N ASN A 379 -10.23 157.89 39.55
CA ASN A 379 -9.36 158.92 40.12
C ASN A 379 -8.87 159.89 39.06
N LEU A 380 -8.51 159.41 37.86
CA LEU A 380 -8.12 160.27 36.74
C LEU A 380 -9.27 161.14 36.29
N THR A 381 -10.48 160.61 36.14
CA THR A 381 -11.67 161.40 35.80
C THR A 381 -12.02 162.38 36.92
N HIS A 382 -11.88 162.00 38.19
CA HIS A 382 -12.02 162.92 39.32
C HIS A 382 -11.00 164.05 39.27
N CYS A 383 -9.71 163.73 39.09
CA CYS A 383 -8.64 164.71 38.93
C CYS A 383 -8.84 165.57 37.67
N GLN A 384 -9.33 165.02 36.56
CA GLN A 384 -9.66 165.78 35.35
C GLN A 384 -10.81 166.74 35.62
N MET A 385 -11.87 166.31 36.32
CA MET A 385 -12.96 167.18 36.74
C MET A 385 -12.49 168.27 37.71
N GLU A 386 -11.57 167.95 38.62
CA GLU A 386 -10.92 168.95 39.48
C GLU A 386 -10.06 169.91 38.68
N CYS A 387 -9.27 169.43 37.72
CA CYS A 387 -8.49 170.25 36.80
C CYS A 387 -9.40 171.15 35.97
N GLU A 388 -10.50 170.65 35.41
CA GLU A 388 -11.50 171.46 34.70
C GLU A 388 -12.15 172.49 35.62
N LYS A 389 -12.45 172.13 36.88
CA LYS A 389 -12.97 173.06 37.89
C LYS A 389 -11.95 174.15 38.20
N TYR A 390 -10.67 173.80 38.40
CA TYR A 390 -9.60 174.77 38.60
C TYR A 390 -9.33 175.60 37.35
N GLN A 391 -9.45 175.03 36.15
CA GLN A 391 -9.27 175.72 34.88
C GLN A 391 -10.42 176.70 34.61
N LYS A 392 -11.68 176.32 34.88
CA LYS A 392 -12.83 177.25 34.87
C LYS A 392 -12.70 178.32 35.96
N LYS A 393 -12.20 177.96 37.15
CA LYS A 393 -11.92 178.93 38.22
C LYS A 393 -10.80 179.89 37.81
N LEU A 394 -9.77 179.40 37.12
CA LEU A 394 -8.72 180.20 36.50
C LEU A 394 -9.28 181.09 35.40
N GLU A 395 -10.15 180.61 34.51
CA GLU A 395 -10.80 181.43 33.48
C GLU A 395 -11.67 182.53 34.07
N VAL A 396 -12.43 182.24 35.13
CA VAL A 396 -13.21 183.24 35.86
C VAL A 396 -12.27 184.24 36.54
N LEU A 397 -11.25 183.78 37.27
CA LEU A 397 -10.26 184.65 37.90
C LEU A 397 -9.44 185.44 36.88
N THR A 398 -9.21 184.91 35.69
CA THR A 398 -8.49 185.57 34.59
C THR A 398 -9.39 186.60 33.93
N LYS A 399 -10.69 186.32 33.76
CA LYS A 399 -11.68 187.32 33.32
C LYS A 399 -11.87 188.43 34.36
N GLU A 400 -11.94 188.08 35.64
CA GLU A 400 -11.99 189.05 36.74
C GLU A 400 -10.69 189.86 36.78
N PHE A 401 -9.53 189.22 36.69
CA PHE A 401 -8.22 189.88 36.63
C PHE A 401 -8.12 190.83 35.43
N TYR A 402 -8.51 190.41 34.22
CA TYR A 402 -8.50 191.29 33.05
C TYR A 402 -9.55 192.39 33.14
N SER A 403 -10.72 192.16 33.75
CA SER A 403 -11.71 193.21 33.99
C SER A 403 -11.22 194.21 35.04
N LEU A 404 -10.54 193.73 36.07
CA LEU A 404 -9.96 194.54 37.14
C LEU A 404 -8.74 195.31 36.62
N GLN A 405 -7.89 194.67 35.81
CA GLN A 405 -6.76 195.27 35.10
C GLN A 405 -7.25 196.33 34.10
N ALA A 406 -8.26 196.04 33.28
CA ALA A 406 -8.83 197.04 32.37
C ALA A 406 -9.46 198.21 33.14
N SER A 407 -10.10 197.95 34.29
CA SER A 407 -10.66 199.01 35.15
C SER A 407 -9.57 199.82 35.85
N SER A 408 -8.47 199.18 36.27
CA SER A 408 -7.35 199.84 36.94
C SER A 408 -6.48 200.59 35.95
N GLU A 409 -6.25 200.07 34.74
CA GLU A 409 -5.60 200.78 33.64
C GLU A 409 -6.42 202.00 33.20
N LYS A 410 -7.76 201.91 33.15
CA LYS A 410 -8.63 203.09 32.98
C LYS A 410 -8.44 204.12 34.10
N ARG A 411 -8.39 203.67 35.35
CA ARG A 411 -8.17 204.54 36.52
C ARG A 411 -6.78 205.17 36.52
N ILE A 412 -5.76 204.42 36.12
CA ILE A 412 -4.36 204.86 36.03
C ILE A 412 -4.20 205.87 34.90
N THR A 413 -4.82 205.64 33.74
CA THR A 413 -4.78 206.60 32.61
C THR A 413 -5.53 207.89 32.93
N GLU A 414 -6.68 207.82 33.61
CA GLU A 414 -7.39 209.00 34.12
C GLU A 414 -6.57 209.77 35.17
N LEU A 415 -5.94 209.07 36.13
CA LEU A 415 -5.09 209.69 37.14
C LEU A 415 -3.79 210.25 36.55
N GLN A 416 -3.18 209.60 35.56
CA GLN A 416 -1.99 210.10 34.86
C GLN A 416 -2.31 211.33 34.03
N ALA A 417 -3.49 211.39 33.39
CA ALA A 417 -3.96 212.58 32.71
C ALA A 417 -4.12 213.76 33.68
N GLN A 418 -4.78 213.54 34.82
CA GLN A 418 -4.92 214.55 35.88
C GLN A 418 -3.56 214.99 36.46
N ASN A 419 -2.65 214.04 36.68
CA ASN A 419 -1.33 214.34 37.24
C ASN A 419 -0.47 215.14 36.24
N SER A 420 -0.57 214.83 34.94
CA SER A 420 0.09 215.62 33.89
C SER A 420 -0.45 217.05 33.79
N GLU A 421 -1.75 217.25 33.99
CA GLU A 421 -2.37 218.57 34.00
C GLU A 421 -1.96 219.40 35.23
N HIS A 422 -1.85 218.76 36.40
CA HIS A 422 -1.36 219.40 37.61
C HIS A 422 0.13 219.71 37.55
N GLN A 423 0.96 218.82 36.99
CA GLN A 423 2.39 219.07 36.79
C GLN A 423 2.62 220.24 35.84
N ALA A 424 1.86 220.35 34.76
CA ALA A 424 1.95 221.47 33.82
C ALA A 424 1.55 222.82 34.45
N ARG A 425 0.62 222.83 35.41
CA ARG A 425 0.28 224.05 36.17
C ARG A 425 1.40 224.46 37.13
N LEU A 426 2.05 223.50 37.79
CA LEU A 426 3.17 223.76 38.71
C LEU A 426 4.38 224.36 37.99
N ASP A 427 4.76 223.82 36.82
CA ASP A 427 5.87 224.33 36.01
C ASP A 427 5.69 225.80 35.58
N ILE A 428 4.44 226.25 35.41
CA ILE A 428 4.14 227.64 35.05
C ILE A 428 4.30 228.57 36.27
N TYR A 429 3.91 228.13 37.47
CA TYR A 429 4.07 228.91 38.70
C TYR A 429 5.53 229.03 39.13
N GLU A 430 6.32 227.96 39.02
CA GLU A 430 7.74 227.99 39.40
C GLU A 430 8.59 228.93 38.51
N LYS A 431 8.22 229.10 37.24
CA LYS A 431 8.90 230.04 36.34
C LYS A 431 8.61 231.49 36.69
N LEU A 432 7.38 231.79 37.07
CA LEU A 432 6.96 233.13 37.50
C LEU A 432 7.64 233.55 38.81
N GLU A 433 7.92 232.60 39.70
CA GLU A 433 8.61 232.87 40.98
C GLU A 433 10.09 233.22 40.77
N LYS A 434 10.78 232.52 39.87
CA LYS A 434 12.20 232.79 39.57
C LYS A 434 12.44 234.16 38.93
N GLU A 435 11.53 234.62 38.07
CA GLU A 435 11.63 235.95 37.45
C GLU A 435 11.42 237.09 38.47
N LEU A 436 10.61 236.86 39.50
CA LEU A 436 10.38 237.86 40.56
C LEU A 436 11.59 238.01 41.51
N ASP A 437 12.29 236.92 41.81
CA ASP A 437 13.44 236.93 42.72
C ASP A 437 14.68 237.64 42.14
N GLU A 438 14.92 237.53 40.83
CA GLU A 438 16.04 238.26 40.18
C GLU A 438 15.83 239.79 40.18
N ILE A 439 14.59 240.24 40.04
CA ILE A 439 14.24 241.67 40.05
C ILE A 439 14.44 242.28 41.45
N ILE A 440 14.16 241.52 42.51
CA ILE A 440 14.37 241.95 43.91
C ILE A 440 15.87 242.11 44.21
N MET A 441 16.74 241.25 43.67
CA MET A 441 18.19 241.41 43.86
C MET A 441 18.75 242.65 43.17
N GLN A 442 18.35 242.93 41.93
CA GLN A 442 18.87 244.10 41.20
C GLN A 442 18.42 245.43 41.82
N THR A 443 17.23 245.47 42.41
CA THR A 443 16.72 246.67 43.08
C THR A 443 17.35 246.90 44.46
N ALA A 444 17.88 245.84 45.09
CA ALA A 444 18.58 245.93 46.36
C ALA A 444 19.99 246.56 46.23
N GLU A 445 20.73 246.32 45.14
CA GLU A 445 22.11 246.82 44.96
C GLU A 445 22.23 248.31 44.62
N ILE A 446 21.14 248.97 44.21
CA ILE A 446 21.14 250.39 43.83
C ILE A 446 21.05 251.26 45.09
N GLU A 447 21.98 252.18 45.36
CA GLU A 447 22.02 252.98 46.61
C GLU A 447 21.02 254.15 46.68
N ASN A 448 20.40 254.55 45.56
CA ASN A 448 19.51 255.73 45.44
C ASN A 448 18.01 255.35 45.34
N GLU A 449 17.13 255.94 46.16
CA GLU A 449 15.69 255.59 46.29
C GLU A 449 14.87 255.81 45.00
N ASP A 450 15.07 256.92 44.28
CA ASP A 450 14.32 257.25 43.04
C ASP A 450 14.73 256.40 41.82
N VAL A 451 15.92 255.78 41.85
CA VAL A 451 16.42 254.90 40.76
C VAL A 451 15.96 253.46 40.98
N ALA A 452 15.91 253.01 42.23
CA ALA A 452 15.31 251.73 42.60
C ALA A 452 13.80 251.71 42.29
N GLU A 453 13.08 252.81 42.55
CA GLU A 453 11.66 252.93 42.18
C GLU A 453 11.45 252.89 40.66
N ARG A 454 12.35 253.46 39.85
CA ARG A 454 12.29 253.38 38.37
C ARG A 454 12.56 251.99 37.81
N VAL A 455 13.51 251.24 38.37
CA VAL A 455 13.79 249.86 37.95
C VAL A 455 12.63 248.94 38.35
N LEU A 456 12.05 249.13 39.55
CA LEU A 456 10.79 248.47 39.90
C LEU A 456 9.66 248.83 38.92
N PHE A 457 9.54 250.10 38.52
CA PHE A 457 8.49 250.56 37.61
C PHE A 457 8.65 250.04 36.17
N SER A 458 9.88 249.92 35.64
CA SER A 458 10.13 249.36 34.30
C SER A 458 9.83 247.85 34.19
N TYR A 459 9.84 247.12 35.30
CA TYR A 459 9.41 245.72 35.38
C TYR A 459 7.93 245.56 35.76
N GLY A 460 7.13 246.63 35.58
CA GLY A 460 5.68 246.54 35.65
C GLY A 460 5.10 246.77 37.05
N TYR A 461 5.72 247.66 37.83
CA TYR A 461 5.08 248.25 39.01
C TYR A 461 3.92 249.15 38.56
N GLY A 462 2.78 248.54 38.23
CA GLY A 462 1.59 249.26 37.77
C GLY A 462 0.41 248.45 37.26
N ALA A 463 0.54 247.17 36.86
CA ALA A 463 -0.59 246.54 36.15
C ALA A 463 -1.41 245.51 36.94
N ASN A 464 -0.84 244.55 37.68
CA ASN A 464 -1.67 243.46 38.24
C ASN A 464 -1.06 242.79 39.49
N VAL A 465 -0.76 243.56 40.53
CA VAL A 465 -0.35 242.99 41.82
C VAL A 465 -1.31 243.47 42.92
N PRO A 466 -2.10 242.55 43.53
CA PRO A 466 -2.99 242.87 44.64
C PRO A 466 -2.26 243.50 45.82
N THR A 467 -2.91 244.48 46.43
CA THR A 467 -2.40 245.48 47.38
C THR A 467 -1.65 244.94 48.61
N THR A 468 -1.83 243.68 48.99
CA THR A 468 -1.08 243.01 50.07
C THR A 468 0.33 242.58 49.65
N ALA A 469 0.58 242.28 48.38
CA ALA A 469 1.90 241.92 47.86
C ALA A 469 2.82 243.15 47.69
N LYS A 470 2.25 244.34 47.43
CA LYS A 470 3.00 245.61 47.34
C LYS A 470 3.83 245.91 48.60
N ARG A 471 3.25 245.62 49.78
CA ARG A 471 3.87 245.86 51.09
C ARG A 471 4.90 244.80 51.46
N ARG A 472 4.68 243.55 51.02
CA ARG A 472 5.67 242.46 51.18
C ARG A 472 6.90 242.73 50.34
N LEU A 473 6.73 243.10 49.06
CA LEU A 473 7.86 243.32 48.16
C LEU A 473 8.79 244.46 48.63
N GLN A 474 8.25 245.55 49.21
CA GLN A 474 9.05 246.60 49.84
C GLN A 474 9.87 246.09 51.04
N GLN A 475 9.31 245.18 51.85
CA GLN A 475 10.05 244.54 52.94
C GLN A 475 11.10 243.55 52.43
N SER A 476 10.80 242.81 51.35
CA SER A 476 11.73 241.89 50.70
C SER A 476 12.98 242.61 50.20
N VAL A 477 12.83 243.79 49.56
CA VAL A 477 13.95 244.60 49.05
C VAL A 477 14.81 245.17 50.19
N HIS A 478 14.20 245.62 51.29
CA HIS A 478 14.95 246.06 52.48
C HIS A 478 15.69 244.92 53.21
N LEU A 479 15.09 243.72 53.27
CA LEU A 479 15.71 242.52 53.82
C LEU A 479 16.88 242.07 52.95
N ALA A 480 16.73 242.07 51.63
CA ALA A 480 17.79 241.74 50.68
C ALA A 480 19.03 242.66 50.85
N ARG A 481 18.84 243.98 51.00
CA ARG A 481 19.94 244.93 51.31
C ARG A 481 20.69 244.60 52.61
N ARG A 482 19.98 244.17 53.65
CA ARG A 482 20.56 243.82 54.97
C ARG A 482 21.34 242.50 54.91
N VAL A 483 20.82 241.52 54.19
CA VAL A 483 21.43 240.19 54.04
C VAL A 483 22.71 240.27 53.22
N LEU A 484 22.76 241.06 52.15
CA LEU A 484 23.96 241.22 51.32
C LEU A 484 25.13 241.88 52.06
N GLN A 485 24.86 242.80 52.99
CA GLN A 485 25.88 243.37 53.90
C GLN A 485 26.41 242.35 54.92
N LEU A 486 25.51 241.49 55.45
CA LEU A 486 25.86 240.47 56.45
C LEU A 486 26.61 239.29 55.82
N GLU A 487 26.28 238.87 54.60
CA GLU A 487 26.98 237.79 53.89
C GLU A 487 28.42 238.15 53.52
N LYS A 488 28.69 239.43 53.20
CA LYS A 488 30.05 239.94 52.98
C LYS A 488 30.91 239.88 54.25
N GLN A 489 30.30 240.07 55.43
CA GLN A 489 30.97 239.91 56.72
C GLN A 489 31.15 238.44 57.10
N ASN A 490 30.18 237.58 56.81
CA ASN A 490 30.21 236.17 57.20
C ASN A 490 31.25 235.36 56.42
N SER A 491 31.50 235.73 55.16
CA SER A 491 32.52 235.11 54.32
C SER A 491 33.95 235.40 54.80
N LEU A 492 34.17 236.53 55.48
CA LEU A 492 35.43 236.84 56.17
C LEU A 492 35.57 235.99 57.45
N LEU A 493 34.50 235.86 58.24
CA LEU A 493 34.49 235.05 59.47
C LEU A 493 34.67 233.54 59.21
N LEU A 494 34.14 233.02 58.10
CA LEU A 494 34.31 231.61 57.73
C LEU A 494 35.74 231.28 57.32
N LYS A 495 36.49 232.24 56.74
CA LYS A 495 37.93 232.07 56.50
C LYS A 495 38.72 232.02 57.81
N ASP A 496 38.33 232.82 58.80
CA ASP A 496 38.98 232.79 60.13
C ASP A 496 38.65 231.52 60.91
N LEU A 497 37.44 230.97 60.76
CA LEU A 497 37.04 229.73 61.43
C LEU A 497 37.75 228.48 60.87
N GLY A 498 38.11 228.50 59.58
CA GLY A 498 38.93 227.47 58.94
C GLY A 498 40.33 227.39 59.57
N HIS A 499 40.94 228.53 59.88
CA HIS A 499 42.24 228.57 60.56
C HIS A 499 42.18 228.09 62.02
N GLN A 500 41.03 228.20 62.70
CA GLN A 500 40.92 227.74 64.09
C GLN A 500 40.74 226.22 64.23
N LYS A 501 40.08 225.55 63.28
CA LYS A 501 39.90 224.09 63.38
C LYS A 501 41.17 223.31 63.08
N ASP A 502 42.03 223.83 62.20
CA ASP A 502 43.34 223.23 61.93
C ASP A 502 44.27 223.24 63.16
N GLN A 503 43.99 224.09 64.16
CA GLN A 503 44.66 224.05 65.46
C GLN A 503 44.10 222.97 66.40
N ILE A 504 42.82 222.60 66.28
CA ILE A 504 42.21 221.54 67.10
C ILE A 504 42.74 220.15 66.69
N THR A 505 43.02 219.98 65.39
CA THR A 505 43.69 218.79 64.85
C THR A 505 45.11 218.58 65.42
N GLN A 506 45.78 219.62 65.93
CA GLN A 506 47.11 219.48 66.54
C GLN A 506 47.06 219.08 68.02
N LEU A 507 46.07 219.55 68.79
CA LEU A 507 45.94 219.24 70.22
C LEU A 507 45.40 217.83 70.49
N SER A 508 44.54 217.29 69.61
CA SER A 508 44.02 215.92 69.80
C SER A 508 45.10 214.84 69.63
N GLN A 509 46.16 215.13 68.87
CA GLN A 509 47.31 214.23 68.68
C GLN A 509 48.28 214.23 69.86
N GLU A 510 48.14 215.16 70.83
CA GLU A 510 48.88 215.10 72.10
C GLU A 510 48.21 214.16 73.11
N LEU A 511 46.90 213.94 73.00
CA LEU A 511 46.14 213.02 73.86
C LEU A 511 46.44 211.54 73.56
N ASP A 512 46.96 211.24 72.36
CA ASP A 512 47.48 209.93 71.95
C ASP A 512 48.55 209.36 72.91
N ARG A 513 49.29 210.18 73.68
CA ARG A 513 50.55 209.69 74.29
C ARG A 513 50.46 209.30 75.77
N ALA A 514 49.38 209.64 76.46
CA ALA A 514 49.24 209.37 77.90
C ALA A 514 48.60 208.01 78.20
N ASN A 515 47.55 207.61 77.46
CA ASN A 515 46.85 206.34 77.76
C ASN A 515 47.62 205.09 77.32
N SER A 516 48.55 205.26 76.36
CA SER A 516 49.53 204.25 75.96
C SER A 516 50.62 203.99 77.02
N LEU A 517 50.76 204.84 78.06
CA LEU A 517 51.72 204.67 79.16
C LEU A 517 51.16 203.96 80.41
N LEU A 518 49.83 203.83 80.57
CA LEU A 518 49.23 203.31 81.81
C LEU A 518 48.95 201.79 81.83
N ASN A 519 48.56 201.17 80.71
CA ASN A 519 48.20 199.74 80.70
C ASN A 519 49.36 198.77 80.43
N GLN A 520 50.57 199.30 80.16
CA GLN A 520 51.82 198.53 80.05
C GLN A 520 52.46 198.17 81.42
N THR A 521 51.86 198.45 82.58
CA THR A 521 52.55 198.33 83.88
C THR A 521 52.10 197.25 84.89
N GLN A 522 51.07 196.40 84.68
CA GLN A 522 50.77 195.32 85.66
C GLN A 522 50.32 193.94 85.08
N GLN A 523 51.20 193.28 84.31
CA GLN A 523 51.60 191.88 84.58
C GLN A 523 52.54 191.97 85.81
N PRO A 524 52.48 191.21 86.95
CA PRO A 524 52.13 189.80 87.19
C PRO A 524 51.45 189.51 88.59
N TYR A 525 50.72 190.47 89.18
CA TYR A 525 50.20 190.37 90.58
C TYR A 525 48.73 189.86 90.74
N ARG A 526 47.84 189.97 89.73
CA ARG A 526 46.41 189.65 89.95
C ARG A 526 46.07 188.16 89.91
N TYR A 527 46.86 187.36 89.18
CA TYR A 527 46.69 185.90 89.10
C TYR A 527 47.13 185.16 90.40
N LEU A 528 47.83 185.83 91.32
CA LEU A 528 48.34 185.25 92.58
C LEU A 528 47.64 185.80 93.85
N ILE A 529 47.03 187.00 93.80
CA ILE A 529 46.31 187.60 94.94
C ILE A 529 44.82 187.19 95.03
N GLU A 530 44.09 186.95 93.93
CA GLU A 530 42.67 186.49 93.99
C GLU A 530 42.52 184.96 94.12
N SER A 531 43.52 184.18 93.68
CA SER A 531 43.60 182.72 93.86
C SER A 531 43.72 182.28 95.33
N VAL A 532 44.29 183.12 96.19
CA VAL A 532 44.54 182.78 97.61
C VAL A 532 43.72 183.63 98.57
N ARG A 533 43.32 184.87 98.25
CA ARG A 533 42.39 185.63 99.11
C ARG A 533 40.97 185.03 99.20
N GLN A 534 40.39 184.49 98.13
CA GLN A 534 39.10 183.77 98.27
C GLN A 534 39.26 182.46 99.04
N ARG A 535 40.43 181.84 98.93
CA ARG A 535 40.71 180.64 99.67
C ARG A 535 41.05 180.93 101.12
N ASP A 536 41.64 182.07 101.52
CA ASP A 536 41.88 182.51 102.91
C ASP A 536 40.67 183.23 103.54
N SER A 537 39.66 183.57 102.72
CA SER A 537 38.26 183.70 103.16
C SER A 537 37.57 182.34 103.39
N LYS A 538 38.31 181.23 103.21
CA LYS A 538 38.36 180.11 104.18
C LYS A 538 37.91 180.59 105.56
N ILE A 539 37.53 179.57 106.32
CA ILE A 539 37.91 179.39 107.72
C ILE A 539 37.24 180.33 108.69
N ASP A 540 37.21 181.62 108.43
CA ASP A 540 36.67 182.58 109.36
C ASP A 540 35.14 182.48 109.39
N SER A 541 34.47 182.13 108.27
CA SER A 541 32.99 182.03 108.27
C SER A 541 32.41 180.78 108.95
N GLN A 542 33.09 179.63 109.00
CA GLN A 542 32.48 178.43 109.59
C GLN A 542 33.38 177.62 110.54
N LYS A 543 34.50 178.19 110.97
CA LYS A 543 34.93 178.05 112.37
C LYS A 543 33.94 178.71 113.35
N GLU A 544 33.10 179.66 112.92
CA GLU A 544 31.91 180.11 113.68
C GLU A 544 30.76 179.09 113.69
N CYS A 545 30.72 178.11 112.77
CA CYS A 545 29.76 177.00 112.84
C CYS A 545 30.29 175.79 113.63
N ILE A 546 31.62 175.63 113.76
CA ILE A 546 32.19 174.63 114.67
C ILE A 546 31.75 174.89 116.13
N THR A 547 31.67 176.14 116.58
CA THR A 547 31.52 176.44 118.01
C THR A 547 30.08 176.54 118.53
N GLN A 548 29.06 176.50 117.66
CA GLN A 548 27.65 176.60 118.07
C GLN A 548 26.87 175.28 118.12
N LEU A 549 27.34 174.16 117.55
CA LEU A 549 26.62 172.88 117.65
C LEU A 549 27.45 171.69 118.17
N GLU A 550 28.61 171.95 118.77
CA GLU A 550 29.26 171.04 119.73
C GLU A 550 28.76 171.25 121.19
N LYS A 551 27.62 171.93 121.42
CA LYS A 551 27.12 172.24 122.79
C LYS A 551 25.65 171.91 123.12
N ASP A 552 24.90 171.22 122.25
CA ASP A 552 23.52 170.77 122.57
C ASP A 552 23.15 169.32 122.22
N VAL A 553 24.09 168.45 121.79
CA VAL A 553 24.07 166.96 121.96
C VAL A 553 25.52 166.49 121.95
#